data_AF-A0A9Q9JFR8-F1
#
_entry.id   AF-A0A9Q9JFR8-F1
#
_cell.length_a   1.000
_cell.length_b   1.000
_cell.length_c   1.000
_cell.angle_alpha   90.00
_cell.angle_beta   90.00
_cell.angle_gamma   90.00
#
_symmetry.space_group_name_H-M   'P 1'
#
loop_
_entity.id
_entity.type
_entity.pdbx_description
1 polymer ?
#
loop_
_entity_poly.entity_id
_entity_poly.type
_entity_poly.pdbx_seq_one_letter_code
_entity_poly.pdbx_strand_id
1 'polypeptide(L)'
;MINRNKLEHILEYAKQQRYIGQSCKVPPEDMVEIMERLLSACNSPAIPDGYVMVPKEPTVNQWTAGMQAFDSGVDKVTRVYKAMLAAAQQEVK
;
A
#
# COMPACT_ATOMS: atom_id res chain seq x y z
N MET A 1 -41.31 -17.10 -36.22
CA MET A 1 -40.03 -17.37 -36.91
C MET A 1 -39.01 -16.34 -36.43
N ILE A 2 -37.82 -16.77 -36.01
CA ILE A 2 -36.76 -15.85 -35.59
C ILE A 2 -36.11 -15.24 -36.83
N ASN A 3 -36.02 -13.91 -36.88
CA ASN A 3 -35.34 -13.18 -37.95
C ASN A 3 -33.81 -13.31 -37.77
N ARG A 4 -33.09 -13.40 -38.89
CA ARG A 4 -31.62 -13.43 -38.98
C ARG A 4 -30.95 -12.38 -38.09
N ASN A 5 -31.44 -11.14 -38.06
CA ASN A 5 -30.85 -10.08 -37.22
C ASN A 5 -30.91 -10.41 -35.72
N LYS A 6 -32.02 -11.04 -35.28
CA LYS A 6 -32.20 -11.45 -33.89
C LYS A 6 -31.31 -12.65 -33.55
N LEU A 7 -31.07 -13.53 -34.53
CA LEU A 7 -30.15 -14.65 -34.41
C LEU A 7 -28.69 -14.18 -34.30
N GLU A 8 -28.29 -13.20 -35.11
CA GLU A 8 -26.94 -12.61 -35.06
C GLU A 8 -26.69 -11.92 -33.71
N HIS A 9 -27.66 -11.15 -33.20
CA HIS A 9 -27.53 -10.52 -31.88
C HIS A 9 -27.39 -11.54 -30.73
N ILE A 10 -28.14 -12.64 -30.78
CA ILE A 10 -28.04 -13.73 -29.78
C ILE A 10 -26.69 -14.44 -29.87
N LEU A 11 -26.16 -14.65 -31.08
CA LEU A 11 -24.84 -15.27 -31.28
C LEU A 11 -23.72 -14.34 -30.81
N GLU A 12 -23.80 -13.04 -31.09
CA GLU A 12 -22.86 -12.03 -30.60
C GLU A 12 -22.83 -12.00 -29.08
N TYR A 13 -24.02 -12.00 -28.46
CA TYR A 13 -24.18 -12.01 -27.00
C TYR A 13 -23.67 -13.31 -26.37
N ALA A 14 -23.94 -14.47 -26.97
CA ALA A 14 -23.44 -15.76 -26.48
C ALA A 14 -21.91 -15.89 -26.63
N LYS A 15 -21.32 -15.35 -27.70
CA LYS A 15 -19.87 -15.24 -27.85
C LYS A 15 -19.28 -14.38 -26.75
N GLN A 16 -19.87 -13.20 -26.51
CA GLN A 16 -19.48 -12.35 -25.40
C GLN A 16 -19.54 -13.12 -24.08
N GLN A 17 -20.66 -13.79 -23.75
CA GLN A 17 -20.84 -14.63 -22.56
C GLN A 17 -19.76 -15.71 -22.37
N ARG A 18 -19.24 -16.30 -23.46
CA ARG A 18 -18.12 -17.25 -23.41
C ARG A 18 -16.80 -16.63 -22.97
N TYR A 19 -16.62 -15.31 -23.15
CA TYR A 19 -15.50 -14.53 -22.61
C TYR A 19 -15.75 -14.00 -21.18
N ILE A 20 -17.01 -13.91 -20.74
CA ILE A 20 -17.38 -13.37 -19.40
C ILE A 20 -17.18 -14.40 -18.28
N GLY A 21 -16.79 -15.64 -18.59
CA GLY A 21 -16.18 -16.56 -17.62
C GLY A 21 -14.80 -16.10 -17.15
N GLN A 22 -14.19 -15.12 -17.82
CA GLN A 22 -12.92 -14.51 -17.48
C GLN A 22 -13.16 -12.99 -17.42
N SER A 23 -13.71 -12.55 -16.29
CA SER A 23 -14.04 -11.15 -16.01
C SER A 23 -12.80 -10.26 -16.09
N CYS A 24 -12.54 -9.65 -17.24
CA CYS A 24 -11.88 -8.35 -17.45
C CYS A 24 -12.04 -7.97 -18.94
N LYS A 25 -12.71 -6.84 -19.25
CA LYS A 25 -12.70 -6.23 -20.60
C LYS A 25 -11.39 -5.48 -20.91
N VAL A 26 -10.37 -5.72 -20.11
CA VAL A 26 -9.09 -5.03 -20.16
C VAL A 26 -8.16 -5.88 -21.03
N PRO A 27 -7.64 -5.34 -22.15
CA PRO A 27 -6.58 -5.99 -22.92
C PRO A 27 -5.45 -6.48 -21.99
N PRO A 28 -4.80 -7.62 -22.27
CA PRO A 28 -3.70 -8.13 -21.46
C PRO A 28 -2.59 -7.10 -21.21
N GLU A 29 -2.34 -6.23 -22.19
CA GLU A 29 -1.37 -5.13 -22.11
C GLU A 29 -1.81 -4.06 -21.08
N ASP A 30 -3.10 -3.70 -21.08
CA ASP A 30 -3.68 -2.75 -20.13
C ASP A 30 -3.78 -3.34 -18.72
N MET A 31 -3.92 -4.67 -18.58
CA MET A 31 -3.91 -5.36 -17.29
C MET A 31 -2.55 -5.23 -16.60
N VAL A 32 -1.45 -5.33 -17.35
CA VAL A 32 -0.09 -5.16 -16.82
C VAL A 32 0.12 -3.72 -16.36
N GLU A 33 -0.27 -2.74 -17.18
CA GLU A 33 -0.14 -1.33 -16.81
C GLU A 33 -0.98 -0.98 -15.57
N ILE A 34 -2.21 -1.50 -15.48
CA ILE A 34 -3.07 -1.31 -14.30
C ILE A 34 -2.46 -1.99 -13.08
N MET A 35 -1.92 -3.21 -13.20
CA MET A 35 -1.28 -3.92 -12.10
C MET A 35 0.00 -3.20 -11.64
N GLU A 36 0.82 -2.69 -12.57
CA GLU A 36 2.02 -1.89 -12.27
C GLU A 36 1.65 -0.57 -11.57
N ARG A 37 0.62 0.13 -12.03
CA ARG A 37 0.12 1.35 -11.38
C ARG A 37 -0.44 1.05 -9.99
N LEU A 38 -1.16 -0.05 -9.80
CA LEU A 38 -1.69 -0.46 -8.49
C LEU A 38 -0.59 -0.90 -7.52
N LEU A 39 0.42 -1.63 -8.01
CA LEU A 39 1.62 -1.98 -7.24
C LEU A 39 2.43 -0.73 -6.85
N SER A 40 2.56 0.24 -7.76
CA SER A 40 3.20 1.53 -7.48
C SER A 40 2.38 2.40 -6.53
N ALA A 41 1.06 2.24 -6.55
CA ALA A 41 0.11 2.96 -5.70
C ALA A 41 -0.17 2.25 -4.37
N CYS A 42 0.56 1.19 -4.01
CA CYS A 42 0.47 0.53 -2.70
C CYS A 42 0.96 1.45 -1.56
N ASN A 43 0.13 2.44 -1.25
CA ASN A 43 -0.49 2.71 0.05
C ASN A 43 0.34 3.22 1.22
N SER A 44 1.46 3.91 0.98
CA SER A 44 1.93 4.88 1.97
C SER A 44 2.33 6.17 1.28
N PRO A 45 1.82 7.34 1.69
CA PRO A 45 2.38 8.61 1.25
C PRO A 45 3.90 8.52 1.43
N ALA A 46 4.66 8.85 0.38
CA ALA A 46 6.11 8.94 0.53
C ALA A 46 6.40 9.83 1.74
N ILE A 47 7.11 9.28 2.72
CA ILE A 47 7.52 10.03 3.90
C ILE A 47 8.35 11.21 3.39
N PRO A 48 7.94 12.47 3.65
CA PRO A 48 8.70 13.61 3.16
C PRO A 48 10.12 13.63 3.71
N ASP A 49 11.05 14.25 2.98
CA ASP A 49 12.42 14.40 3.43
C ASP A 49 12.48 15.09 4.81
N GLY A 50 13.25 14.51 5.73
CA GLY A 50 13.36 14.99 7.10
C GLY A 50 12.33 14.42 8.08
N TYR A 51 11.40 13.58 7.63
CA TYR A 51 10.45 12.86 8.48
C TYR A 51 10.80 11.38 8.60
N VAL A 52 10.35 10.74 9.69
CA VAL A 52 10.49 9.29 9.90
C VAL A 52 9.17 8.72 10.42
N MET A 53 8.80 7.52 9.98
CA MET A 53 7.62 6.85 10.49
C MET A 53 7.88 6.30 11.88
N VAL A 54 6.94 6.56 12.78
CA VAL A 54 6.94 6.05 14.15
C VAL A 54 5.51 5.64 14.53
N PRO A 55 5.35 4.64 15.40
CA PRO A 55 4.06 4.33 16.00
C PRO A 55 3.46 5.56 16.70
N LYS A 56 2.13 5.67 16.67
CA LYS A 56 1.40 6.76 17.36
C LYS A 56 1.67 6.75 18.87
N GLU A 57 1.80 5.56 19.45
CA GLU A 57 2.15 5.34 20.85
C GLU A 57 3.52 4.65 20.93
N PRO A 58 4.45 5.12 21.78
CA PRO A 58 5.78 4.52 21.87
C PRO A 58 5.68 3.08 22.37
N THR A 59 6.43 2.19 21.73
CA THR A 59 6.56 0.80 22.17
C THR A 59 7.35 0.72 23.48
N VAL A 60 7.25 -0.42 24.17
CA VAL A 60 8.00 -0.69 25.42
C VAL A 60 9.52 -0.51 25.22
N ASN A 61 10.05 -0.92 24.06
CA ASN A 61 11.46 -0.78 23.73
C ASN A 61 11.87 0.69 23.56
N GLN A 62 11.04 1.48 22.87
CA GLN A 62 11.26 2.92 22.76
C GLN A 62 11.23 3.57 24.14
N TRP A 63 10.28 3.18 24.99
CA TRP A 63 10.15 3.78 26.31
C TRP A 63 11.36 3.48 27.20
N THR A 64 11.82 2.24 27.19
CA THR A 64 13.00 1.78 27.93
C THR A 64 14.25 2.52 27.48
N ALA A 65 14.45 2.68 26.16
CA ALA A 65 15.58 3.45 25.61
C ALA A 65 15.52 4.93 26.01
N GLY A 66 14.33 5.52 26.00
CA GLY A 66 14.11 6.88 26.48
C GLY A 66 14.50 7.06 27.95
N MET A 67 14.02 6.16 28.83
CA MET A 67 14.37 6.21 30.26
C MET A 67 15.88 6.07 30.51
N GLN A 68 16.56 5.16 29.81
CA GLN A 68 18.01 5.01 29.91
C GLN A 68 18.76 6.29 29.49
N ALA A 69 18.29 6.99 28.47
CA ALA A 69 18.91 8.22 27.99
C ALA A 69 18.68 9.42 28.94
N PHE A 70 17.59 9.41 29.71
CA PHE A 70 17.21 10.49 30.64
C PHE A 70 18.24 10.70 31.77
N ASP A 71 18.93 9.65 32.18
CA ASP A 71 19.92 9.68 33.26
C ASP A 71 21.25 10.37 32.86
N SER A 72 21.37 10.85 31.62
CA SER A 72 22.64 11.37 31.08
C SER A 72 22.58 12.85 30.63
N GLY A 73 23.23 13.74 31.37
CA GLY A 73 23.68 15.07 30.89
C GLY A 73 22.65 16.21 30.91
N VAL A 74 23.05 17.33 30.29
CA VAL A 74 22.35 18.64 30.35
C VAL A 74 21.19 18.73 29.33
N ASP A 75 21.29 18.05 28.19
CA ASP A 75 20.29 18.06 27.12
C ASP A 75 19.47 16.75 27.07
N LYS A 76 18.66 16.55 28.11
CA LYS A 76 17.93 15.30 28.35
C LYS A 76 16.86 15.03 27.31
N VAL A 77 16.08 16.04 26.93
CA VAL A 77 14.93 15.87 26.03
C VAL A 77 15.38 15.42 24.65
N THR A 78 16.41 16.05 24.09
CA THR A 78 16.95 15.69 22.76
C THR A 78 17.51 14.27 22.76
N ARG A 79 18.18 13.86 23.84
CA ARG A 79 18.75 12.51 23.98
C ARG A 79 17.66 11.44 24.08
N VAL A 80 16.67 11.68 24.94
CA VAL A 80 15.51 10.79 25.09
C VAL A 80 14.80 10.63 23.74
N TYR A 81 14.52 11.74 23.06
CA TYR A 81 13.86 11.71 21.75
C TYR A 81 14.65 10.92 20.70
N LYS A 82 15.97 11.17 20.58
CA LYS A 82 16.85 10.42 19.66
C LYS A 82 16.91 8.94 20.01
N ALA A 83 16.97 8.58 21.29
CA ALA A 83 16.99 7.19 21.74
C ALA A 83 15.66 6.46 21.43
N MET A 84 14.53 7.13 21.67
CA MET A 84 13.20 6.61 21.33
C MET A 84 13.00 6.44 19.82
N LEU A 85 13.54 7.35 18.99
CA LEU A 85 13.52 7.22 17.53
C LEU A 85 14.40 6.06 17.06
N ALA A 86 15.61 5.93 17.61
CA ALA A 86 16.53 4.85 17.25
C ALA A 86 16.01 3.45 17.59
N ALA A 87 15.19 3.35 18.65
CA ALA A 87 14.54 2.11 19.06
C ALA A 87 13.19 1.85 18.37
N ALA A 88 12.70 2.78 17.53
CA ALA A 88 11.46 2.59 16.78
C ALA A 88 11.66 1.55 15.68
N GLN A 89 10.80 0.53 15.63
CA GLN A 89 10.77 -0.36 14.46
C GLN A 89 10.31 0.45 13.25
N GLN A 90 11.18 0.56 12.25
CA GLN A 90 10.80 1.03 10.92
C GLN A 90 10.12 -0.12 10.20
N GLU A 91 8.99 0.12 9.55
CA GLU A 91 8.49 -0.83 8.56
C GLU A 91 9.56 -0.92 7.46
N VAL A 92 10.20 -2.09 7.38
CA VAL A 92 11.17 -2.38 6.32
C VAL A 92 10.38 -2.34 5.02
N LYS A 93 10.72 -1.37 4.17
CA LYS A 93 10.19 -1.25 2.80
C LYS A 93 10.34 -2.54 2.01
#